data_AF-A0AAW1JJU6-F1
#
_entry.id   AF-A0AAW1JJU6-F1
#
_cell.length_a   1.000
_cell.length_b   1.000
_cell.length_c   1.000
_cell.angle_alpha   90.00
_cell.angle_beta   90.00
_cell.angle_gamma   90.00
#
_symmetry.space_group_name_H-M   'P 1'
#
loop_
_entity.id
_entity.type
_entity.pdbx_description
1 polymer ?
#
loop_
_entity_poly.entity_id
_entity_poly.type
_entity_poly.pdbx_seq_one_letter_code
_entity_poly.pdbx_strand_id
1 'polypeptide(L)'
;MSDAQKETMNIDDPTATLKRTHRNVIVDPDDKTEIVAAKKARIELDEEKKVKVLKFLLKCYEDIHKTQWAEVDASHKNISLAAQITNVMFTTFSLLRQEAVGTLGSFAQKASKGNLSVTSMGMNYVVGRDACKTIMKAAAAEFGLEFKKFGDKDKDNWYGTCLPYLDFFLGYGLRINELRLGHSTMPVAKSEGKTEMFPVIKYGINGSHHVLLEGASYPPEKKSAMAQSVGPLTALVMHIRTDKKYRDKWTAAAKRSMAHVPMIDEILEVTAGKKVSEISSLIGTLAILLVTTSRQAHRMFFPINCLYIVCNLPVGPTGFILSDKGTPTRMFFPINCLYIVCNLPVGPTGFILSDKGTPTVYWRTTFVA
;
A
#
# COMPACT_ATOMS: atom_id res chain seq x y z
N MET A 1 62.54 22.84 47.08
CA MET A 1 63.15 23.76 46.10
C MET A 1 63.52 22.92 44.90
N SER A 2 63.15 23.17 43.66
CA SER A 2 62.19 24.02 42.96
C SER A 2 62.20 23.50 41.51
N ASP A 3 61.36 24.08 40.64
CA ASP A 3 61.34 23.96 39.17
C ASP A 3 60.42 22.84 38.66
N ALA A 4 59.10 23.04 38.51
CA ALA A 4 58.36 23.98 37.66
C ALA A 4 58.47 23.70 36.14
N GLN A 5 57.37 23.11 35.61
CA GLN A 5 56.68 23.39 34.34
C GLN A 5 57.46 23.36 33.00
N LYS A 6 56.98 22.48 32.11
CA LYS A 6 56.50 22.86 30.77
C LYS A 6 55.55 21.79 30.22
N GLU A 7 54.28 21.89 30.61
CA GLU A 7 53.18 21.30 29.85
C GLU A 7 52.95 22.16 28.61
N THR A 8 53.21 21.59 27.43
CA THR A 8 52.72 22.13 26.16
C THR A 8 51.24 21.82 26.04
N MET A 9 50.40 22.82 26.32
CA MET A 9 48.98 22.83 25.97
C MET A 9 48.84 22.74 24.44
N ASN A 10 48.40 21.59 23.95
CA ASN A 10 47.94 21.44 22.58
C ASN A 10 46.48 21.94 22.51
N ILE A 11 46.30 23.25 22.32
CA ILE A 11 45.01 23.85 21.98
C ILE A 11 44.89 23.75 20.46
N ASP A 12 44.37 22.65 19.94
CA ASP A 12 43.78 22.56 18.59
C ASP A 12 43.14 21.18 18.41
N ASP A 13 42.11 20.89 19.21
CA ASP A 13 41.14 19.87 18.83
C ASP A 13 39.73 20.43 19.00
N PRO A 14 39.03 20.78 17.89
CA PRO A 14 37.68 21.30 17.98
C PRO A 14 36.79 20.20 18.53
N THR A 15 36.23 20.46 19.72
CA THR A 15 35.24 19.66 20.44
C THR A 15 34.31 18.94 19.48
N ALA A 16 34.62 17.67 19.19
CA ALA A 16 33.70 16.78 18.54
C ALA A 16 32.57 16.57 19.54
N THR A 17 31.46 17.29 19.34
CA THR A 17 30.22 17.08 20.07
C THR A 17 29.74 15.68 19.74
N LEU A 18 30.25 14.68 20.48
CA LEU A 18 29.75 13.32 20.49
C LEU A 18 28.28 13.42 20.89
N LYS A 19 27.40 13.42 19.88
CA LYS A 19 25.96 13.23 20.09
C LYS A 19 25.82 11.90 20.82
N ARG A 20 25.75 11.93 22.15
CA ARG A 20 25.31 10.79 22.97
C ARG A 20 23.91 10.45 22.48
N THR A 21 23.82 9.43 21.64
CA THR A 21 22.56 8.76 21.32
C THR A 21 22.09 8.12 22.61
N HIS A 22 21.18 8.80 23.32
CA HIS A 22 20.45 8.20 24.44
C HIS A 22 19.72 6.97 23.91
N ARG A 23 20.26 5.79 24.20
CA ARG A 23 19.61 4.52 23.93
C ARG A 23 18.68 4.26 25.10
N ASN A 24 17.40 4.55 24.92
CA ASN A 24 16.38 4.16 25.88
C ASN A 24 16.30 2.63 25.88
N VAL A 25 16.80 2.01 26.94
CA VAL A 25 16.69 0.58 27.19
C VAL A 25 15.38 0.35 27.91
N ILE A 26 14.50 -0.47 27.32
CA ILE A 26 13.25 -0.88 27.96
C ILE A 26 13.60 -2.08 28.82
N VAL A 27 13.40 -1.93 30.13
CA VAL A 27 13.62 -3.02 31.10
C VAL A 27 12.30 -3.50 31.63
N ASP A 28 12.22 -4.80 31.91
CA ASP A 28 11.12 -5.38 32.67
C ASP A 28 11.09 -4.79 34.09
N PRO A 29 9.93 -4.34 34.61
CA PRO A 29 9.85 -3.68 35.91
C PRO A 29 10.18 -4.61 37.10
N ASP A 30 10.00 -5.92 36.95
CA ASP A 30 10.09 -6.88 38.06
C ASP A 30 11.50 -7.47 38.18
N ASP A 31 12.14 -7.82 37.06
CA ASP A 31 13.47 -8.45 37.07
C ASP A 31 14.59 -7.56 36.50
N LYS A 32 14.24 -6.36 36.01
CA LYS A 32 15.15 -5.38 35.38
C LYS A 32 15.91 -5.92 34.17
N THR A 33 15.47 -7.02 33.58
CA THR A 33 16.08 -7.55 32.37
C THR A 33 15.76 -6.64 31.18
N GLU A 34 16.73 -6.43 30.28
CA GLU A 34 16.49 -5.67 29.05
C GLU A 34 15.53 -6.47 28.16
N ILE A 35 14.33 -5.92 27.96
CA ILE A 35 13.38 -6.44 26.99
C ILE A 35 13.94 -6.07 25.62
N VAL A 36 14.59 -7.04 24.98
CA VAL A 36 15.05 -6.88 23.60
C VAL A 36 13.83 -6.72 22.71
N ALA A 37 13.50 -5.46 22.39
CA ALA A 37 12.48 -5.17 21.40
C ALA A 37 12.84 -5.94 20.12
N ALA A 38 11.96 -6.85 19.69
CA ALA A 38 12.19 -7.70 18.53
C ALA A 38 12.45 -6.81 17.31
N LYS A 39 13.73 -6.54 17.02
CA LYS A 39 14.16 -5.83 15.82
C LYS A 39 13.78 -6.73 14.66
N LYS A 40 12.68 -6.40 13.99
CA LYS A 40 12.34 -7.03 12.72
C LYS A 40 13.55 -6.87 11.81
N ALA A 41 14.04 -7.98 11.27
CA ALA A 41 15.09 -7.96 10.27
C ALA A 41 14.70 -6.96 9.18
N ARG A 42 15.54 -5.94 8.96
CA ARG A 42 15.34 -4.98 7.88
C ARG A 42 15.57 -5.77 6.59
N ILE A 43 14.51 -5.97 5.82
CA ILE A 43 14.62 -6.62 4.52
C ILE A 43 15.51 -5.72 3.66
N GLU A 44 16.67 -6.23 3.23
CA GLU A 44 17.50 -5.56 2.23
C GLU A 44 16.75 -5.61 0.90
N LEU A 45 16.36 -4.43 0.41
CA LEU A 45 15.67 -4.28 -0.85
C LEU A 45 16.70 -4.31 -1.99
N ASP A 46 16.52 -5.25 -2.91
CA ASP A 46 17.25 -5.29 -4.17
C ASP A 46 16.70 -4.19 -5.10
N GLU A 47 17.40 -3.05 -5.14
CA GLU A 47 16.99 -1.88 -5.92
C GLU A 47 17.00 -2.16 -7.43
N GLU A 48 17.91 -3.00 -7.93
CA GLU A 48 17.96 -3.35 -9.36
C GLU A 48 16.74 -4.18 -9.76
N LYS A 49 16.42 -5.21 -8.98
CA LYS A 49 15.22 -6.04 -9.17
C LYS A 49 13.95 -5.19 -9.10
N LYS A 50 13.89 -4.24 -8.16
CA LYS A 50 12.77 -3.29 -8.05
C LYS A 50 12.60 -2.45 -9.31
N VAL A 51 13.67 -1.91 -9.89
CA VAL A 51 13.61 -1.16 -11.15
C VAL A 51 13.12 -2.04 -12.29
N LYS A 52 13.65 -3.27 -12.44
CA LYS A 52 13.20 -4.23 -13.45
C LYS A 52 11.70 -4.53 -13.32
N VAL A 53 11.23 -4.78 -12.10
CA VAL A 53 9.82 -5.04 -11.81
C VAL A 53 8.92 -3.85 -12.17
N LEU A 54 9.31 -2.62 -11.81
CA LEU A 54 8.52 -1.43 -12.14
C LEU A 54 8.44 -1.20 -13.66
N LYS A 55 9.55 -1.37 -14.37
CA LYS A 55 9.57 -1.28 -15.85
C LYS A 55 8.68 -2.35 -16.48
N PHE A 56 8.76 -3.59 -15.99
CA PHE A 56 7.88 -4.68 -16.41
C PHE A 56 6.40 -4.34 -16.24
N LEU A 57 6.00 -3.78 -15.10
CA LEU A 57 4.61 -3.39 -14.83
C LEU A 57 4.14 -2.27 -15.76
N LEU A 58 4.98 -1.25 -15.99
CA LEU A 58 4.67 -0.16 -16.90
C LEU A 58 4.52 -0.64 -18.35
N LYS A 59 5.43 -1.50 -18.80
CA LYS A 59 5.40 -2.10 -20.14
C LYS A 59 4.15 -2.95 -20.34
N CYS A 60 3.80 -3.79 -19.37
CA CYS A 60 2.56 -4.57 -19.41
C CYS A 60 1.32 -3.67 -19.46
N TYR A 61 1.29 -2.60 -18.67
CA TYR A 61 0.19 -1.65 -18.67
C TYR A 61 0.02 -1.00 -20.05
N GLU A 62 1.11 -0.48 -20.61
CA GLU A 62 1.15 0.16 -21.92
C GLU A 62 0.70 -0.79 -23.04
N ASP A 63 1.28 -2.00 -23.10
CA ASP A 63 1.00 -2.95 -24.16
C ASP A 63 -0.44 -3.49 -24.08
N ILE A 64 -0.94 -3.82 -22.89
CA ILE A 64 -2.35 -4.21 -22.70
C ILE A 64 -3.27 -3.06 -23.10
N HIS A 65 -2.95 -1.84 -22.70
CA HIS A 65 -3.72 -0.66 -23.06
C HIS A 65 -3.80 -0.48 -24.59
N LYS A 66 -2.67 -0.61 -25.30
CA LYS A 66 -2.60 -0.47 -26.76
C LYS A 66 -3.39 -1.53 -27.52
N THR A 67 -3.67 -2.70 -26.93
CA THR A 67 -4.48 -3.73 -27.61
C THR A 67 -5.93 -3.32 -27.84
N GLN A 68 -6.48 -2.41 -27.04
CA GLN A 68 -7.90 -2.02 -27.10
C GLN A 68 -8.10 -0.55 -27.46
N TRP A 69 -7.10 0.31 -27.19
CA TRP A 69 -7.19 1.75 -27.42
C TRP A 69 -5.98 2.24 -28.21
N ALA A 70 -6.19 2.54 -29.49
CA ALA A 70 -5.15 3.06 -30.39
C ALA A 70 -4.77 4.52 -30.09
N GLU A 71 -5.74 5.35 -29.63
CA GLU A 71 -5.48 6.72 -29.19
C GLU A 71 -4.95 6.73 -27.75
N VAL A 72 -3.62 6.77 -27.62
CA VAL A 72 -2.89 6.64 -26.35
C VAL A 72 -3.14 7.85 -25.43
N ASP A 73 -3.20 9.09 -25.92
CA ASP A 73 -3.05 10.26 -25.04
C ASP A 73 -4.27 10.60 -24.15
N ALA A 74 -5.50 10.42 -24.65
CA ALA A 74 -6.70 10.73 -23.86
C ALA A 74 -7.07 9.59 -22.90
N SER A 75 -6.89 8.36 -23.34
CA SER A 75 -7.24 7.13 -22.62
C SER A 75 -6.31 6.86 -21.43
N HIS A 76 -5.03 7.20 -21.53
CA HIS A 76 -4.08 7.07 -20.41
C HIS A 76 -4.39 8.01 -19.25
N LYS A 77 -5.15 9.09 -19.47
CA LYS A 77 -5.61 9.99 -18.40
C LYS A 77 -6.81 9.44 -17.64
N ASN A 78 -7.47 8.38 -18.14
CA ASN A 78 -8.61 7.77 -17.47
C ASN A 78 -8.17 6.85 -16.32
N ILE A 79 -8.18 7.40 -15.10
CA ILE A 79 -7.85 6.70 -13.86
C ILE A 79 -8.73 5.46 -13.60
N SER A 80 -9.99 5.47 -14.05
CA SER A 80 -10.90 4.33 -13.87
C SER A 80 -10.54 3.18 -14.81
N LEU A 81 -10.10 3.53 -16.02
CA LEU A 81 -9.59 2.57 -16.99
C LEU A 81 -8.29 1.92 -16.48
N ALA A 82 -7.37 2.74 -15.95
CA ALA A 82 -6.11 2.26 -15.39
C ALA A 82 -6.32 1.26 -14.23
N ALA A 83 -7.29 1.51 -13.36
CA ALA A 83 -7.65 0.58 -12.28
C ALA A 83 -8.15 -0.77 -12.81
N GLN A 84 -8.95 -0.77 -13.88
CA GLN A 84 -9.46 -2.00 -14.50
C GLN A 84 -8.34 -2.78 -15.20
N ILE A 85 -7.46 -2.11 -15.95
CA ILE A 85 -6.29 -2.73 -16.58
C ILE A 85 -5.37 -3.34 -15.51
N THR A 86 -5.15 -2.65 -14.38
CA THR A 86 -4.37 -3.19 -13.26
C THR A 86 -4.97 -4.48 -12.71
N ASN A 87 -6.30 -4.60 -12.67
CA ASN A 87 -6.98 -5.84 -12.27
C ASN A 87 -6.77 -6.99 -13.28
N VAL A 88 -6.80 -6.67 -14.58
CA VAL A 88 -6.46 -7.59 -15.68
C VAL A 88 -5.01 -8.08 -15.53
N MET A 89 -4.07 -7.16 -15.30
CA MET A 89 -2.65 -7.47 -15.05
C MET A 89 -2.49 -8.37 -13.84
N PHE A 90 -3.11 -8.04 -12.70
CA PHE A 90 -3.00 -8.84 -11.49
C PHE A 90 -3.49 -10.28 -11.70
N THR A 91 -4.63 -10.44 -12.38
CA THR A 91 -5.21 -11.75 -12.68
C THR A 91 -4.29 -12.56 -13.59
N THR A 92 -3.79 -11.93 -14.66
CA THR A 92 -2.86 -12.56 -15.61
C THR A 92 -1.55 -12.96 -14.94
N PHE A 93 -0.96 -12.08 -14.14
CA PHE A 93 0.26 -12.35 -13.37
C PHE A 93 0.08 -13.54 -12.43
N SER A 94 -1.04 -13.58 -11.71
CA SER A 94 -1.34 -14.67 -10.77
C SER A 94 -1.52 -16.02 -11.48
N LEU A 95 -2.11 -16.02 -12.68
CA LEU A 95 -2.24 -17.22 -13.53
C LEU A 95 -0.88 -17.71 -14.01
N LEU A 96 -0.06 -16.84 -14.59
CA LEU A 96 1.28 -17.18 -15.07
C LEU A 96 2.16 -17.72 -13.93
N ARG A 97 2.07 -17.12 -12.74
CA ARG A 97 2.75 -17.61 -11.55
C ARG A 97 2.30 -19.03 -11.16
N GLN A 98 1.00 -19.30 -11.16
CA GLN A 98 0.44 -20.61 -10.81
C GLN A 98 0.82 -21.69 -11.83
N GLU A 99 0.80 -21.34 -13.11
CA GLU A 99 1.26 -22.19 -14.21
C GLU A 99 2.75 -22.54 -14.05
N ALA A 100 3.59 -21.56 -13.75
CA ALA A 100 5.03 -21.78 -13.54
C ALA A 100 5.34 -22.68 -12.33
N VAL A 101 4.51 -22.65 -11.27
CA VAL A 101 4.67 -23.50 -10.09
C VAL A 101 4.08 -24.91 -10.31
N GLY A 102 3.28 -25.11 -11.36
CA GLY A 102 2.60 -26.37 -11.64
C GLY A 102 1.41 -26.65 -10.72
N THR A 103 0.87 -25.62 -10.05
CA THR A 103 -0.31 -25.73 -9.18
C THR A 103 -1.43 -24.87 -9.74
N LEU A 104 -2.36 -25.49 -10.47
CA LEU A 104 -3.62 -24.85 -10.85
C LEU A 104 -4.53 -24.79 -9.63
N GLY A 105 -4.34 -23.76 -8.81
CA GLY A 105 -5.18 -23.53 -7.64
C GLY A 105 -6.64 -23.24 -8.02
N SER A 106 -7.50 -23.18 -7.01
CA SER A 106 -8.91 -22.79 -7.17
C SER A 106 -9.09 -21.43 -7.87
N PHE A 107 -8.09 -20.53 -7.73
CA PHE A 107 -8.04 -19.27 -8.46
C PHE A 107 -7.90 -19.48 -9.97
N ALA A 108 -6.94 -20.28 -10.44
CA ALA A 108 -6.79 -20.57 -11.86
C ALA A 108 -8.03 -21.25 -12.45
N GLN A 109 -8.66 -22.15 -11.69
CA GLN A 109 -9.91 -22.81 -12.10
C GLN A 109 -11.11 -21.85 -12.18
N LYS A 110 -11.17 -20.83 -11.31
CA LYS A 110 -12.22 -19.78 -11.39
C LYS A 110 -11.93 -18.81 -12.52
N ALA A 111 -10.67 -18.41 -12.65
CA ALA A 111 -10.23 -17.50 -13.69
C ALA A 111 -10.31 -18.12 -15.08
N SER A 112 -10.23 -19.46 -15.22
CA SER A 112 -10.32 -20.14 -16.52
C SER A 112 -11.70 -20.04 -17.18
N LYS A 113 -12.77 -19.86 -16.40
CA LYS A 113 -14.17 -19.83 -16.87
C LYS A 113 -14.65 -18.49 -17.40
N GLY A 114 -13.91 -17.39 -17.22
CA GLY A 114 -14.36 -16.04 -17.59
C GLY A 114 -13.38 -15.26 -18.45
N ASN A 115 -13.88 -14.53 -19.45
CA ASN A 115 -13.08 -13.57 -20.20
C ASN A 115 -12.72 -12.36 -19.31
N LEU A 116 -11.54 -11.79 -19.50
CA LEU A 116 -11.16 -10.54 -18.84
C LEU A 116 -11.84 -9.41 -19.61
N SER A 117 -12.53 -8.51 -18.93
CA SER A 117 -13.22 -7.40 -19.57
C SER A 117 -12.95 -6.08 -18.87
N VAL A 118 -12.97 -5.02 -19.66
CA VAL A 118 -12.81 -3.64 -19.21
C VAL A 118 -13.98 -2.83 -19.74
N THR A 119 -14.65 -2.10 -18.86
CA THR A 119 -15.78 -1.24 -19.22
C THR A 119 -15.30 0.20 -19.34
N SER A 120 -15.53 0.83 -20.49
CA SER A 120 -15.22 2.25 -20.71
C SER A 120 -16.34 2.88 -21.52
N MET A 121 -16.82 4.05 -21.09
CA MET A 121 -17.90 4.80 -21.77
C MET A 121 -19.15 3.96 -22.06
N GLY A 122 -19.53 3.06 -21.15
CA GLY A 122 -20.69 2.16 -21.31
C GLY A 122 -20.45 0.94 -22.21
N MET A 123 -19.29 0.85 -22.87
CA MET A 123 -18.91 -0.28 -23.72
C MET A 123 -18.05 -1.28 -22.95
N ASN A 124 -18.28 -2.58 -23.18
CA ASN A 124 -17.49 -3.66 -22.61
C ASN A 124 -16.47 -4.17 -23.63
N TYR A 125 -15.20 -4.00 -23.32
CA TYR A 125 -14.07 -4.45 -24.12
C TYR A 125 -13.54 -5.75 -23.54
N VAL A 126 -13.54 -6.82 -24.33
CA VAL A 126 -12.99 -8.11 -23.93
C VAL A 126 -11.49 -8.13 -24.21
N VAL A 127 -10.69 -8.26 -23.15
CA VAL A 127 -9.25 -8.41 -23.26
C VAL A 127 -8.93 -9.90 -23.28
N GLY A 128 -8.47 -10.40 -24.43
CA GLY A 128 -8.15 -11.81 -24.62
C GLY A 128 -7.12 -12.30 -23.60
N ARG A 129 -7.45 -13.35 -22.84
CA ARG A 129 -6.58 -13.86 -21.77
C ARG A 129 -5.23 -14.31 -22.30
N ASP A 130 -5.22 -15.04 -23.42
CA ASP A 130 -3.99 -15.55 -24.01
C ASP A 130 -3.14 -14.42 -24.59
N ALA A 131 -3.78 -13.37 -25.13
CA ALA A 131 -3.08 -12.15 -25.53
C ALA A 131 -2.41 -11.46 -24.32
N CYS A 132 -3.12 -11.31 -23.19
CA CYS A 132 -2.54 -10.78 -21.95
C CYS A 132 -1.35 -11.61 -21.46
N LYS A 133 -1.48 -12.95 -21.49
CA LYS A 133 -0.39 -13.85 -21.10
C LYS A 133 0.83 -13.67 -22.00
N THR A 134 0.63 -13.58 -23.31
CA THR A 134 1.70 -13.37 -24.29
C THR A 134 2.40 -12.03 -24.05
N ILE A 135 1.64 -10.94 -23.88
CA ILE A 135 2.17 -9.61 -23.56
C ILE A 135 3.01 -9.65 -22.28
N MET A 136 2.45 -10.24 -21.22
CA MET A 136 3.10 -10.26 -19.92
C MET A 136 4.36 -11.15 -19.93
N LYS A 137 4.36 -12.28 -20.66
CA LYS A 137 5.57 -13.11 -20.85
C LYS A 137 6.64 -12.37 -21.65
N ALA A 138 6.26 -11.66 -22.72
CA ALA A 138 7.19 -10.89 -23.55
C ALA A 138 7.84 -9.75 -22.76
N ALA A 139 7.04 -8.96 -22.03
CA ALA A 139 7.53 -7.90 -21.16
C ALA A 139 8.43 -8.45 -20.05
N ALA A 140 8.07 -9.60 -19.47
CA ALA A 140 8.88 -10.25 -18.44
C ALA A 140 10.25 -10.69 -19.00
N ALA A 141 10.28 -11.28 -20.19
CA ALA A 141 11.52 -11.66 -20.88
C ALA A 141 12.42 -10.46 -21.19
N GLU A 142 11.85 -9.32 -21.62
CA GLU A 142 12.57 -8.07 -21.90
C GLU A 142 13.39 -7.57 -20.70
N PHE A 143 12.87 -7.76 -19.48
CA PHE A 143 13.54 -7.33 -18.25
C PHE A 143 14.24 -8.48 -17.50
N GLY A 144 14.38 -9.66 -18.10
CA GLY A 144 15.04 -10.83 -17.49
C GLY A 144 14.27 -11.41 -16.29
N LEU A 145 12.95 -11.22 -16.24
CA LEU A 145 12.06 -11.65 -15.16
C LEU A 145 11.32 -12.93 -15.54
N GLU A 146 12.04 -14.04 -15.73
CA GLU A 146 11.43 -15.29 -16.20
C GLU A 146 10.35 -15.83 -15.23
N PHE A 147 9.22 -16.27 -15.79
CA PHE A 147 8.20 -17.00 -15.04
C PHE A 147 8.64 -18.46 -14.85
N LYS A 148 9.19 -18.76 -13.67
CA LYS A 148 9.60 -20.11 -13.27
C LYS A 148 9.17 -20.44 -11.84
N LYS A 149 9.38 -21.69 -11.42
CA LYS A 149 9.22 -22.11 -10.04
C LYS A 149 10.45 -21.70 -9.23
N PHE A 150 10.26 -20.80 -8.26
CA PHE A 150 11.31 -20.38 -7.34
C PHE A 150 11.27 -21.24 -6.07
N GLY A 151 12.44 -21.53 -5.49
CA GLY A 151 12.56 -22.12 -4.16
C GLY A 151 12.46 -21.07 -3.05
N ASP A 152 12.28 -21.50 -1.80
CA ASP A 152 12.11 -20.60 -0.64
C ASP A 152 13.34 -19.71 -0.38
N LYS A 153 14.52 -20.14 -0.82
CA LYS A 153 15.79 -19.43 -0.65
C LYS A 153 16.30 -18.76 -1.94
N ASP A 154 15.51 -18.79 -3.00
CA ASP A 154 15.94 -18.26 -4.28
C ASP A 154 15.96 -16.72 -4.25
N LYS A 155 17.16 -16.15 -4.34
CA LYS A 155 17.36 -14.70 -4.34
C LYS A 155 16.80 -14.05 -5.60
N ASP A 156 16.60 -14.81 -6.67
CA ASP A 156 16.06 -14.31 -7.94
C ASP A 156 14.52 -14.30 -7.95
N ASN A 157 13.88 -14.70 -6.84
CA ASN A 157 12.43 -14.69 -6.70
C ASN A 157 11.86 -13.27 -6.73
N TRP A 158 11.60 -12.78 -7.94
CA TRP A 158 11.06 -11.47 -8.20
C TRP A 158 9.55 -11.36 -7.94
N TYR A 159 8.84 -12.49 -7.76
CA TYR A 159 7.42 -12.49 -7.39
C TYR A 159 7.18 -11.80 -6.05
N GLY A 160 8.11 -11.96 -5.10
CA GLY A 160 8.06 -11.30 -3.79
C GLY A 160 8.19 -9.76 -3.87
N THR A 161 8.79 -9.25 -4.95
CA THR A 161 8.92 -7.81 -5.21
C THR A 161 7.76 -7.29 -6.06
N CYS A 162 7.34 -8.03 -7.09
CA CYS A 162 6.28 -7.62 -8.02
C CYS A 162 4.90 -7.60 -7.37
N LEU A 163 4.53 -8.63 -6.61
CA LEU A 163 3.20 -8.76 -6.04
C LEU A 163 2.81 -7.58 -5.13
N PRO A 164 3.68 -7.09 -4.21
CA PRO A 164 3.40 -5.89 -3.44
C PRO A 164 3.13 -4.64 -4.28
N TYR A 165 3.84 -4.43 -5.40
CA TYR A 165 3.59 -3.29 -6.30
C TYR A 165 2.26 -3.44 -7.05
N LEU A 166 1.94 -4.63 -7.54
CA LEU A 166 0.65 -4.90 -8.16
C LEU A 166 -0.51 -4.70 -7.17
N ASP A 167 -0.38 -5.20 -5.94
CA ASP A 167 -1.36 -5.00 -4.88
C ASP A 167 -1.51 -3.52 -4.53
N PHE A 168 -0.41 -2.76 -4.53
CA PHE A 168 -0.42 -1.32 -4.33
C PHE A 168 -1.22 -0.59 -5.43
N PHE A 169 -0.94 -0.85 -6.71
CA PHE A 169 -1.68 -0.22 -7.81
C PHE A 169 -3.16 -0.63 -7.82
N LEU A 170 -3.45 -1.90 -7.50
CA LEU A 170 -4.82 -2.40 -7.39
C LEU A 170 -5.56 -1.75 -6.21
N GLY A 171 -4.84 -1.45 -5.13
CA GLY A 171 -5.38 -0.79 -3.93
C GLY A 171 -6.12 0.51 -4.25
N TYR A 172 -5.70 1.24 -5.29
CA TYR A 172 -6.40 2.43 -5.75
C TYR A 172 -7.85 2.14 -6.18
N GLY A 173 -8.04 1.13 -7.04
CA GLY A 173 -9.37 0.73 -7.51
C GLY A 173 -10.26 0.20 -6.39
N LEU A 174 -9.67 -0.48 -5.41
CA LEU A 174 -10.39 -0.94 -4.22
C LEU A 174 -10.80 0.24 -3.33
N ARG A 175 -9.90 1.21 -3.12
CA ARG A 175 -10.15 2.38 -2.29
C ARG A 175 -11.19 3.32 -2.89
N ILE A 176 -11.15 3.57 -4.20
CA ILE A 176 -12.16 4.42 -4.85
C ILE A 176 -13.55 3.79 -4.79
N ASN A 177 -13.64 2.46 -4.94
CA ASN A 177 -14.91 1.74 -4.81
C ASN A 177 -15.43 1.79 -3.37
N GLU A 178 -14.55 1.66 -2.40
CA GLU A 178 -14.88 1.79 -0.99
C GLU A 178 -15.38 3.20 -0.63
N LEU A 179 -14.75 4.25 -1.18
CA LEU A 179 -15.22 5.63 -1.01
C LEU A 179 -16.59 5.88 -1.67
N ARG A 180 -16.87 5.24 -2.81
CA ARG A 180 -18.13 5.38 -3.55
C ARG A 180 -19.28 4.61 -2.91
N LEU A 181 -19.02 3.37 -2.47
CA LEU A 181 -20.05 2.45 -1.96
C LEU A 181 -20.19 2.51 -0.43
N GLY A 182 -19.18 3.05 0.26
CA GLY A 182 -19.10 3.07 1.72
C GLY A 182 -18.65 1.73 2.32
N HIS A 183 -18.78 1.63 3.64
CA HIS A 183 -18.28 0.50 4.45
C HIS A 183 -19.40 -0.31 5.11
N SER A 184 -20.61 -0.26 4.56
CA SER A 184 -21.82 -0.85 5.16
C SER A 184 -21.85 -2.38 5.10
N THR A 185 -21.07 -2.98 4.20
CA THR A 185 -21.05 -4.43 3.97
C THR A 185 -19.64 -4.96 3.78
N MET A 186 -19.47 -6.26 4.05
CA MET A 186 -18.22 -6.96 3.87
C MET A 186 -18.45 -8.27 3.10
N PRO A 187 -17.59 -8.63 2.13
CA PRO A 187 -17.74 -9.86 1.38
C PRO A 187 -17.44 -11.09 2.25
N VAL A 188 -18.30 -12.12 2.14
CA VAL A 188 -18.13 -13.45 2.75
C VAL A 188 -17.49 -14.39 1.76
N ALA A 189 -18.19 -14.62 0.64
CA ALA A 189 -17.82 -15.56 -0.39
C ALA A 189 -18.29 -15.05 -1.76
N LYS A 190 -17.67 -15.56 -2.81
CA LYS A 190 -18.17 -15.44 -4.19
C LYS A 190 -18.52 -16.83 -4.69
N SER A 191 -19.80 -17.07 -4.92
CA SER A 191 -20.33 -18.32 -5.48
C SER A 191 -21.23 -17.99 -6.67
N GLU A 192 -21.05 -18.69 -7.79
CA GLU A 192 -21.93 -18.62 -8.98
C GLU A 192 -22.26 -17.19 -9.46
N GLY A 193 -21.27 -16.27 -9.45
CA GLY A 193 -21.47 -14.88 -9.88
C GLY A 193 -22.17 -13.99 -8.84
N LYS A 194 -22.64 -14.54 -7.72
CA LYS A 194 -23.14 -13.79 -6.57
C LYS A 194 -22.02 -13.56 -5.56
N THR A 195 -21.90 -12.33 -5.10
CA THR A 195 -21.04 -11.99 -3.95
C THR A 195 -21.92 -11.96 -2.72
N GLU A 196 -21.75 -12.95 -1.85
CA GLU A 196 -22.42 -12.96 -0.55
C GLU A 196 -21.75 -11.90 0.33
N MET A 197 -22.55 -10.96 0.82
CA MET A 197 -22.09 -9.87 1.67
C MET A 197 -22.87 -9.91 2.98
N PHE A 198 -22.21 -9.58 4.09
CA PHE A 198 -22.89 -9.37 5.36
C PHE A 198 -22.84 -7.88 5.74
N PRO A 199 -23.91 -7.35 6.36
CA PRO A 199 -23.93 -5.99 6.83
C PRO A 199 -23.12 -5.87 8.12
N VAL A 200 -22.25 -4.84 8.20
CA VAL A 200 -21.37 -4.62 9.37
C VAL A 200 -22.13 -4.30 10.64
N ILE A 201 -23.37 -3.82 10.52
CA ILE A 201 -24.27 -3.53 11.65
C ILE A 201 -24.56 -4.74 12.53
N LYS A 202 -24.43 -5.96 11.99
CA LYS A 202 -24.57 -7.19 12.79
C LYS A 202 -23.49 -7.32 13.87
N TYR A 203 -22.38 -6.63 13.72
CA TYR A 203 -21.29 -6.58 14.69
C TYR A 203 -21.42 -5.38 15.65
N GLY A 204 -22.58 -4.72 15.72
CA GLY A 204 -22.74 -3.49 16.52
C GLY A 204 -22.07 -2.25 15.91
N ILE A 205 -21.66 -2.34 14.63
CA ILE A 205 -20.95 -1.28 13.92
C ILE A 205 -21.94 -0.45 13.12
N ASN A 206 -22.17 0.80 13.52
CA ASN A 206 -23.10 1.70 12.84
C ASN A 206 -22.36 2.59 11.82
N GLY A 207 -23.10 3.51 11.18
CA GLY A 207 -22.56 4.41 10.17
C GLY A 207 -21.45 5.36 10.66
N SER A 208 -21.47 5.78 11.93
CA SER A 208 -20.43 6.68 12.46
C SER A 208 -19.08 5.98 12.62
N HIS A 209 -19.09 4.65 12.74
CA HIS A 209 -17.88 3.84 12.87
C HIS A 209 -17.21 3.52 11.52
N HIS A 210 -17.81 3.90 10.38
CA HIS A 210 -17.31 3.57 9.05
C HIS A 210 -15.88 4.06 8.78
N VAL A 211 -15.42 5.12 9.44
CA VAL A 211 -14.04 5.62 9.29
C VAL A 211 -13.00 4.60 9.76
N LEU A 212 -13.39 3.68 10.65
CA LEU A 212 -12.54 2.62 11.21
C LEU A 212 -12.62 1.31 10.41
N LEU A 213 -13.36 1.30 9.29
CA LEU A 213 -13.65 0.13 8.47
C LEU A 213 -12.93 0.12 7.13
N GLU A 214 -11.84 0.88 6.98
CA GLU A 214 -11.02 0.82 5.77
C GLU A 214 -10.61 -0.63 5.42
N GLY A 215 -10.71 -0.98 4.15
CA GLY A 215 -10.48 -2.33 3.66
C GLY A 215 -11.60 -3.33 3.92
N ALA A 216 -12.76 -2.93 4.46
CA ALA A 216 -13.88 -3.82 4.77
C ALA A 216 -14.38 -4.55 3.51
N SER A 217 -14.54 -3.81 2.42
CA SER A 217 -15.05 -4.29 1.13
C SER A 217 -14.02 -5.06 0.29
N TYR A 218 -12.75 -5.10 0.72
CA TYR A 218 -11.69 -5.70 -0.09
C TYR A 218 -11.86 -7.22 -0.21
N PRO A 219 -11.50 -7.81 -1.37
CA PRO A 219 -11.45 -9.27 -1.52
C PRO A 219 -10.53 -9.90 -0.45
N PRO A 220 -10.85 -11.11 0.06
CA PRO A 220 -10.08 -11.75 1.14
C PRO A 220 -8.57 -11.84 0.87
N GLU A 221 -8.18 -12.17 -0.37
CA GLU A 221 -6.78 -12.32 -0.77
C GLU A 221 -6.03 -10.98 -0.66
N LYS A 222 -6.69 -9.90 -1.07
CA LYS A 222 -6.16 -8.53 -1.06
C LYS A 222 -6.11 -7.95 0.34
N LYS A 223 -7.16 -8.19 1.11
CA LYS A 223 -7.22 -7.80 2.52
C LYS A 223 -6.07 -8.42 3.30
N SER A 224 -5.78 -9.70 3.06
CA SER A 224 -4.64 -10.40 3.65
C SER A 224 -3.31 -9.73 3.28
N ALA A 225 -3.06 -9.41 2.01
CA ALA A 225 -1.83 -8.72 1.60
C ALA A 225 -1.68 -7.32 2.24
N MET A 226 -2.81 -6.62 2.46
CA MET A 226 -2.87 -5.27 3.02
C MET A 226 -3.26 -5.22 4.50
N ALA A 227 -3.06 -6.31 5.26
CA ALA A 227 -3.54 -6.42 6.65
C ALA A 227 -3.03 -5.32 7.61
N GLN A 228 -1.97 -4.59 7.25
CA GLN A 228 -1.44 -3.47 8.05
C GLN A 228 -2.11 -2.12 7.73
N SER A 229 -2.80 -2.04 6.60
CA SER A 229 -3.44 -0.83 6.08
C SER A 229 -4.96 -0.87 6.15
N VAL A 230 -5.54 -1.99 6.59
CA VAL A 230 -6.97 -2.05 6.91
C VAL A 230 -7.27 -1.33 8.23
N GLY A 231 -8.50 -0.85 8.37
CA GLY A 231 -8.98 -0.21 9.58
C GLY A 231 -9.02 -1.16 10.79
N PRO A 232 -8.98 -0.63 12.02
CA PRO A 232 -8.93 -1.43 13.23
C PRO A 232 -10.18 -2.31 13.41
N LEU A 233 -11.37 -1.80 13.08
CA LEU A 233 -12.60 -2.60 13.17
C LEU A 233 -12.66 -3.64 12.05
N THR A 234 -12.11 -3.35 10.87
CA THR A 234 -11.94 -4.36 9.82
C THR A 234 -11.04 -5.50 10.31
N ALA A 235 -9.90 -5.19 10.93
CA ALA A 235 -8.98 -6.19 11.47
C ALA A 235 -9.63 -7.04 12.56
N LEU A 236 -10.38 -6.43 13.48
CA LEU A 236 -11.12 -7.12 14.54
C LEU A 236 -12.19 -8.07 13.98
N VAL A 237 -13.02 -7.59 13.04
CA VAL A 237 -14.03 -8.42 12.38
C VAL A 237 -13.39 -9.60 11.66
N MET A 238 -12.25 -9.38 10.99
CA MET A 238 -11.51 -10.46 10.36
C MET A 238 -10.93 -11.46 11.38
N HIS A 239 -10.41 -11.02 12.52
CA HIS A 239 -9.95 -11.91 13.59
C HIS A 239 -11.05 -12.87 14.06
N ILE A 240 -12.25 -12.34 14.28
CA ILE A 240 -13.42 -13.11 14.73
C ILE A 240 -13.84 -14.12 13.67
N ARG A 241 -13.91 -13.69 12.40
CA ARG A 241 -14.56 -14.47 11.34
C ARG A 241 -13.66 -15.49 10.67
N THR A 242 -12.35 -15.32 10.75
CA THR A 242 -11.42 -16.16 9.99
C THR A 242 -11.17 -17.50 10.68
N ASP A 243 -11.03 -18.56 9.89
CA ASP A 243 -10.64 -19.88 10.35
C ASP A 243 -9.34 -19.83 11.16
N LYS A 244 -9.19 -20.79 12.08
CA LYS A 244 -8.02 -20.90 12.97
C LYS A 244 -6.68 -20.75 12.22
N LYS A 245 -6.57 -21.30 11.00
CA LYS A 245 -5.36 -21.24 10.16
C LYS A 245 -4.86 -19.82 9.86
N TYR A 246 -5.76 -18.85 9.71
CA TYR A 246 -5.37 -17.47 9.36
C TYR A 246 -5.66 -16.47 10.47
N ARG A 247 -6.15 -16.95 11.62
CA ARG A 247 -6.53 -16.11 12.77
C ARG A 247 -5.33 -15.35 13.31
N ASP A 248 -4.20 -16.01 13.51
CA ASP A 248 -2.99 -15.39 14.10
C ASP A 248 -2.53 -14.14 13.36
N LYS A 249 -2.66 -14.13 12.03
CA LYS A 249 -2.37 -12.97 11.19
C LYS A 249 -3.29 -11.79 11.53
N TRP A 250 -4.58 -12.05 11.67
CA TRP A 250 -5.57 -11.03 12.00
C TRP A 250 -5.53 -10.63 13.47
N THR A 251 -5.19 -11.54 14.38
CA THR A 251 -4.86 -11.24 15.77
C THR A 251 -3.70 -10.25 15.83
N ALA A 252 -2.60 -10.52 15.13
CA ALA A 252 -1.44 -9.63 15.08
C ALA A 252 -1.75 -8.27 14.43
N ALA A 253 -2.66 -8.22 13.45
CA ALA A 253 -3.13 -6.97 12.85
C ALA A 253 -3.98 -6.17 13.84
N ALA A 254 -4.96 -6.81 14.48
CA ALA A 254 -5.86 -6.22 15.46
C ALA A 254 -5.10 -5.69 16.68
N LYS A 255 -4.21 -6.51 17.28
CA LYS A 255 -3.31 -6.11 18.39
C LYS A 255 -2.51 -4.87 18.04
N ARG A 256 -1.96 -4.81 16.82
CA ARG A 256 -1.18 -3.65 16.37
C ARG A 256 -2.03 -2.40 16.25
N SER A 257 -3.20 -2.51 15.61
CA SER A 257 -4.07 -1.35 15.37
C SER A 257 -4.71 -0.80 16.64
N MET A 258 -4.93 -1.68 17.63
CA MET A 258 -5.56 -1.41 18.91
C MET A 258 -4.58 -1.53 20.09
N ALA A 259 -3.28 -1.33 19.86
CA ALA A 259 -2.23 -1.53 20.88
C ALA A 259 -2.35 -0.64 22.12
N HIS A 260 -3.18 0.40 22.07
CA HIS A 260 -3.46 1.32 23.18
C HIS A 260 -4.74 0.93 23.95
N VAL A 261 -5.53 -0.02 23.43
CA VAL A 261 -6.72 -0.53 24.10
C VAL A 261 -6.26 -1.43 25.25
N PRO A 262 -6.63 -1.12 26.50
CA PRO A 262 -6.30 -1.97 27.64
C PRO A 262 -6.84 -3.39 27.43
N MET A 263 -6.04 -4.38 27.82
CA MET A 263 -6.41 -5.80 27.75
C MET A 263 -6.83 -6.28 26.36
N ILE A 264 -6.26 -5.69 25.30
CA ILE A 264 -6.59 -6.07 23.91
C ILE A 264 -6.32 -7.56 23.64
N ASP A 265 -5.35 -8.14 24.33
CA ASP A 265 -4.98 -9.54 24.15
C ASP A 265 -6.08 -10.48 24.69
N GLU A 266 -6.57 -10.20 25.89
CA GLU A 266 -7.68 -10.90 26.54
C GLU A 266 -8.99 -10.71 25.78
N ILE A 267 -9.24 -9.50 25.27
CA ILE A 267 -10.40 -9.21 24.42
C ILE A 267 -10.36 -10.06 23.15
N LEU A 268 -9.20 -10.18 22.50
CA LEU A 268 -9.05 -10.98 21.29
C LEU A 268 -9.18 -12.49 21.60
N GLU A 269 -8.72 -12.94 22.75
CA GLU A 269 -8.89 -14.32 23.20
C GLU A 269 -10.36 -14.64 23.48
N VAL A 270 -11.06 -13.80 24.26
CA VAL A 270 -12.48 -13.99 24.61
C VAL A 270 -13.38 -13.95 23.38
N THR A 271 -13.07 -13.11 22.40
CA THR A 271 -13.86 -13.00 21.16
C THR A 271 -13.57 -14.12 20.16
N ALA A 272 -12.49 -14.89 20.34
CA ALA A 272 -12.09 -15.93 19.40
C ALA A 272 -13.10 -17.08 19.35
N GLY A 273 -13.72 -17.30 18.18
CA GLY A 273 -14.66 -18.41 17.97
C GLY A 273 -16.05 -18.20 18.58
N LYS A 274 -16.34 -17.02 19.13
CA LYS A 274 -17.68 -16.64 19.59
C LYS A 274 -18.61 -16.30 18.42
N LYS A 275 -19.91 -16.51 18.61
CA LYS A 275 -20.91 -16.07 17.64
C LYS A 275 -21.03 -14.55 17.68
N VAL A 276 -21.27 -13.94 16.52
CA VAL A 276 -21.38 -12.48 16.40
C VAL A 276 -22.43 -11.89 17.35
N SER A 277 -23.57 -12.58 17.56
CA SER A 277 -24.63 -12.16 18.47
C SER A 277 -24.20 -12.07 19.94
N GLU A 278 -23.15 -12.79 20.35
CA GLU A 278 -22.65 -12.81 21.73
C GLU A 278 -21.69 -11.66 22.00
N ILE A 279 -21.07 -11.10 20.95
CA ILE A 279 -19.98 -10.13 21.05
C ILE A 279 -20.28 -8.81 20.33
N SER A 280 -21.45 -8.66 19.70
CA SER A 280 -21.80 -7.45 18.93
C SER A 280 -21.77 -6.19 19.79
N SER A 281 -22.26 -6.25 21.03
CA SER A 281 -22.24 -5.12 21.96
C SER A 281 -20.80 -4.74 22.33
N LEU A 282 -19.95 -5.73 22.61
CA LEU A 282 -18.53 -5.51 22.91
C LEU A 282 -17.82 -4.83 21.73
N ILE A 283 -18.04 -5.31 20.50
CA ILE A 283 -17.44 -4.71 19.29
C ILE A 283 -17.96 -3.30 19.07
N GLY A 284 -19.26 -3.06 19.28
CA GLY A 284 -19.85 -1.73 19.26
C GLY A 284 -19.19 -0.78 20.27
N THR A 285 -18.93 -1.25 21.49
CA THR A 285 -18.22 -0.47 22.52
C THR A 285 -16.76 -0.20 22.15
N LEU A 286 -16.07 -1.17 21.53
CA LEU A 286 -14.70 -0.98 21.03
C LEU A 286 -14.61 0.07 19.92
N ALA A 287 -15.73 0.51 19.34
CA ALA A 287 -15.73 1.67 18.45
C ALA A 287 -15.41 3.01 19.18
N ILE A 288 -15.21 3.00 20.51
CA ILE A 288 -14.59 4.12 21.26
C ILE A 288 -13.25 4.57 20.68
N LEU A 289 -12.61 3.73 19.85
CA LEU A 289 -11.48 4.08 18.98
C LEU A 289 -11.69 5.36 18.14
N LEU A 290 -12.93 5.77 17.89
CA LEU A 290 -13.24 7.07 17.30
C LEU A 290 -12.68 8.26 18.11
N VAL A 291 -12.61 8.10 19.43
CA VAL A 291 -12.14 9.13 20.37
C VAL A 291 -10.69 8.89 20.78
N THR A 292 -10.31 7.64 21.04
CA THR A 292 -8.99 7.30 21.60
C THR A 292 -7.86 7.17 20.57
N THR A 293 -8.16 7.39 19.29
CA THR A 293 -7.29 7.17 18.11
C THR A 293 -7.06 5.70 17.79
N SER A 294 -6.45 5.40 16.64
CA SER A 294 -6.03 4.04 16.29
C SER A 294 -4.70 4.06 15.54
N ARG A 295 -3.94 2.96 15.61
CA ARG A 295 -2.66 2.85 14.90
C ARG A 295 -2.87 2.19 13.54
N GLN A 296 -3.23 2.98 12.54
CA GLN A 296 -3.39 2.50 11.16
C GLN A 296 -2.28 3.04 10.26
N ALA A 297 -1.73 2.19 9.40
CA ALA A 297 -0.81 2.63 8.35
C ALA A 297 -1.62 3.06 7.12
N HIS A 298 -1.93 4.35 7.03
CA HIS A 298 -2.54 4.92 5.83
C HIS A 298 -1.51 4.96 4.70
N ARG A 299 -1.83 4.29 3.58
CA ARG A 299 -0.99 4.28 2.39
C ARG A 299 -1.70 5.05 1.30
N MET A 300 -0.96 5.93 0.62
CA MET A 300 -1.44 6.56 -0.59
C MET A 300 -1.36 5.54 -1.73
N PHE A 301 -2.50 5.07 -2.23
CA PHE A 301 -2.56 4.26 -3.44
C PHE A 301 -2.83 5.18 -4.63
N PHE A 302 -2.00 5.10 -5.66
CA PHE A 302 -2.23 5.82 -6.91
C PHE A 302 -2.39 4.83 -8.06
N PRO A 303 -3.17 5.16 -9.10
CA PRO A 303 -3.35 4.29 -10.25
C PRO A 303 -2.05 4.21 -11.06
N ILE A 304 -1.82 3.08 -11.72
CA ILE A 304 -0.57 2.81 -12.44
C ILE A 304 -0.29 3.82 -13.56
N ASN A 305 -1.33 4.44 -14.12
CA ASN A 305 -1.19 5.48 -15.14
C ASN A 305 -0.49 6.74 -14.60
N CYS A 306 -0.58 7.05 -13.30
CA CYS A 306 0.21 8.15 -12.73
C CYS A 306 1.71 7.89 -12.87
N LEU A 307 2.15 6.63 -12.63
CA LEU A 307 3.55 6.26 -12.82
C LEU A 307 3.92 6.29 -14.31
N TYR A 308 3.05 5.79 -15.17
CA TYR A 308 3.27 5.83 -16.63
C TYR A 308 3.48 7.26 -17.13
N ILE A 309 2.60 8.19 -16.74
CA ILE A 309 2.69 9.60 -17.11
C ILE A 309 4.01 10.19 -16.60
N VAL A 310 4.34 9.97 -15.32
CA VAL A 310 5.59 10.44 -14.73
C VAL A 310 6.82 9.94 -15.49
N CYS A 311 6.84 8.67 -15.91
CA CYS A 311 7.98 8.06 -16.59
C CYS A 311 8.10 8.42 -18.07
N ASN A 312 6.99 8.79 -18.73
CA ASN A 312 6.94 9.08 -20.17
C ASN A 312 6.76 10.57 -20.51
N LEU A 313 6.58 11.44 -19.52
CA LEU A 313 6.58 12.87 -19.77
C LEU A 313 7.99 13.33 -20.17
N PRO A 314 8.14 14.17 -21.21
CA PRO A 314 9.42 14.79 -21.53
C PRO A 314 9.90 15.54 -20.29
N VAL A 315 11.11 15.22 -19.84
CA VAL A 315 11.69 15.80 -18.63
C VAL A 315 11.98 17.27 -18.89
N GLY A 316 11.00 18.14 -18.60
CA GLY A 316 11.23 19.57 -18.47
C GLY A 316 12.01 19.87 -17.18
N PRO A 317 12.73 21.01 -17.10
CA PRO A 317 13.49 21.38 -15.92
C PRO A 317 12.54 21.95 -14.86
N THR A 318 11.89 21.09 -14.09
CA THR A 318 11.12 21.53 -12.92
C THR A 318 11.38 20.60 -11.75
N GLY A 319 11.92 21.17 -10.67
CA GLY A 319 12.16 20.50 -9.39
C GLY A 319 11.43 21.25 -8.27
N PHE A 320 10.92 20.52 -7.28
CA PHE A 320 10.45 21.10 -6.01
C PHE A 320 11.49 20.85 -4.92
N ILE A 321 11.76 21.88 -4.12
CA ILE A 321 12.50 21.78 -2.87
C ILE A 321 11.49 21.91 -1.74
N LEU A 322 11.25 20.81 -1.01
CA LEU A 322 10.62 20.87 0.30
C LEU A 322 11.74 20.99 1.34
N SER A 323 11.83 22.15 1.97
CA SER A 323 12.70 22.38 3.13
C SER A 323 11.86 22.30 4.39
N ASP A 324 12.03 21.24 5.16
CA ASP A 324 11.66 21.27 6.58
C ASP A 324 12.95 21.38 7.41
N LYS A 325 12.84 22.16 8.48
CA LYS A 325 13.92 22.72 9.32
C LYS A 325 15.22 21.91 9.34
N GLY A 326 16.23 22.42 8.64
CA GLY A 326 17.65 22.19 8.93
C GLY A 326 18.26 20.82 8.58
N THR A 327 17.50 19.87 8.01
CA THR A 327 18.11 18.63 7.48
C THR A 327 17.38 18.18 6.22
N PRO A 328 18.06 18.07 5.06
CA PRO A 328 17.39 17.72 3.81
C PRO A 328 16.97 16.25 3.81
N THR A 329 15.70 15.98 4.10
CA THR A 329 15.09 14.69 3.76
C THR A 329 14.66 14.79 2.31
N ARG A 330 15.47 14.26 1.39
CA ARG A 330 15.12 14.19 -0.05
C ARG A 330 13.98 13.19 -0.24
N MET A 331 12.74 13.66 -0.19
CA MET A 331 11.63 12.94 -0.82
C MET A 331 11.55 13.43 -2.28
N PHE A 332 12.11 12.64 -3.19
CA PHE A 332 11.93 12.89 -4.62
C PHE A 332 10.49 12.51 -5.00
N PHE A 333 9.63 13.51 -5.14
CA PHE A 333 8.42 13.40 -5.93
C PHE A 333 8.67 14.05 -7.29
N PRO A 334 8.47 13.32 -8.41
CA PRO A 334 8.21 13.99 -9.67
C PRO A 334 6.85 14.70 -9.58
N ILE A 335 6.86 15.97 -9.96
CA ILE A 335 5.81 17.00 -9.83
C ILE A 335 4.46 16.61 -10.46
N ASN A 336 4.45 15.55 -11.27
CA ASN A 336 3.33 15.28 -12.16
C ASN A 336 2.17 14.51 -11.51
N CYS A 337 2.30 14.04 -10.25
CA CYS A 337 1.19 13.41 -9.54
C CYS A 337 0.10 14.41 -9.10
N LEU A 338 0.42 15.70 -8.90
CA LEU A 338 -0.57 16.72 -8.54
C LEU A 338 -1.28 17.33 -9.76
N TYR A 339 -0.67 17.22 -10.95
CA TYR A 339 -1.15 17.85 -12.18
C TYR A 339 -2.47 17.26 -12.71
N ILE A 340 -2.84 16.05 -12.26
CA ILE A 340 -4.06 15.36 -12.73
C ILE A 340 -5.35 15.96 -12.13
N VAL A 341 -5.27 16.82 -11.11
CA VAL A 341 -6.46 17.38 -10.43
C VAL A 341 -6.86 18.78 -10.91
N CYS A 342 -5.98 19.53 -11.59
CA CYS A 342 -6.26 20.91 -11.96
C CYS A 342 -5.98 21.14 -13.46
N ASN A 343 -7.04 21.22 -14.28
CA ASN A 343 -6.99 21.70 -15.66
C ASN A 343 -6.61 23.19 -15.69
N LEU A 344 -5.31 23.52 -15.60
CA LEU A 344 -4.82 24.89 -15.72
C LEU A 344 -3.67 24.99 -16.74
N PRO A 345 -3.60 26.11 -17.50
CA PRO A 345 -2.61 26.31 -18.54
C PRO A 345 -1.19 26.51 -17.97
N VAL A 346 -0.22 26.13 -18.78
CA VAL A 346 1.19 25.94 -18.41
C VAL A 346 1.89 27.30 -18.21
N GLY A 347 2.44 27.51 -17.01
CA GLY A 347 3.43 28.53 -16.70
C GLY A 347 4.27 28.09 -15.48
N PRO A 348 5.52 28.56 -15.32
CA PRO A 348 6.40 28.13 -14.24
C PRO A 348 5.82 28.60 -12.90
N THR A 349 5.12 27.70 -12.23
CA THR A 349 4.49 27.94 -10.94
C THR A 349 5.15 27.06 -9.89
N GLY A 350 5.75 27.69 -8.88
CA GLY A 350 6.22 27.02 -7.67
C GLY A 350 5.17 27.14 -6.57
N PHE A 351 4.89 26.04 -5.86
CA PHE A 351 4.10 26.06 -4.63
C PHE A 351 5.03 26.15 -3.42
N ILE A 352 4.76 27.10 -2.51
CA ILE A 352 5.40 27.18 -1.20
C ILE A 352 4.31 26.88 -0.16
N LEU A 353 4.46 25.78 0.58
CA LEU A 353 3.67 25.53 1.78
C LEU A 353 4.49 26.00 2.98
N SER A 354 4.03 27.06 3.65
CA SER A 354 4.64 27.58 4.87
C SER A 354 3.78 27.20 6.08
N ASP A 355 4.40 26.55 7.06
CA ASP A 355 3.74 26.05 8.27
C ASP A 355 3.54 27.15 9.35
N LYS A 356 2.99 28.30 8.95
CA LYS A 356 2.61 29.35 9.90
C LYS A 356 1.16 29.76 9.71
N GLY A 357 0.29 29.10 10.47
CA GLY A 357 -0.91 29.70 11.07
C GLY A 357 -2.14 29.94 10.19
N THR A 358 -2.02 29.97 8.86
CA THR A 358 -3.18 30.06 7.96
C THR A 358 -2.74 29.64 6.55
N PRO A 359 -3.51 28.81 5.82
CA PRO A 359 -3.17 28.49 4.43
C PRO A 359 -3.45 29.72 3.57
N THR A 360 -2.45 30.58 3.38
CA THR A 360 -2.50 31.67 2.41
C THR A 360 -1.79 31.23 1.14
N VAL A 361 -2.55 31.09 0.05
CA VAL A 361 -2.01 30.80 -1.28
C VAL A 361 -1.44 32.09 -1.86
N TYR A 362 -0.11 32.19 -1.99
CA TYR A 362 0.52 33.29 -2.72
C TYR A 362 0.73 32.89 -4.18
N TRP A 363 0.12 33.64 -5.09
CA TRP A 363 0.41 33.59 -6.52
C TRP A 363 1.54 34.59 -6.81
N ARG A 364 2.66 34.13 -7.35
CA ARG A 364 3.69 35.01 -7.90
C ARG A 364 3.95 34.63 -9.35
N THR A 365 3.29 35.34 -10.26
CA THR A 365 3.55 35.25 -11.69
C THR A 365 4.82 36.05 -11.97
N THR A 366 5.90 35.38 -12.37
CA THR A 366 7.09 36.10 -12.87
C THR A 366 6.94 36.18 -14.38
N PHE A 367 6.55 37.35 -14.89
CA PHE A 367 6.69 37.63 -16.31
C PHE A 367 8.18 37.91 -16.58
N VAL A 368 8.81 37.06 -17.39
CA VAL A 368 10.07 37.40 -18.04
C VAL A 368 9.70 37.91 -19.42
N ALA A 369 10.04 39.17 -19.70
CA ALA A 369 9.83 39.83 -20.97
C ALA A 369 10.71 39.23 -22.08
#